data_AF-A0A8X6RDK8-F1
#
_entry.id   AF-A0A8X6RDK8-F1
#
_cell.length_a   1.000
_cell.length_b   1.000
_cell.length_c   1.000
_cell.angle_alpha   90.00
_cell.angle_beta   90.00
_cell.angle_gamma   90.00
#
_symmetry.space_group_name_H-M   'P 1'
#
loop_
_entity.id
_entity.type
_entity.pdbx_description
1 polymer ?
#
loop_
_entity_poly.entity_id
_entity_poly.type
_entity_poly.pdbx_seq_one_letter_code
_entity_poly.pdbx_strand_id
1 'polypeptide(L)'
;MLYRQILKKKLVISEEEHYIEQSYHSTDTEQELEETCEQETTNNLIENDSHYLVKDGIIKWHKNKGNTSVHTCSHNIVIHLPRAKGSAKTCKTPLEFFNLFISKDIKQDIIKYTNLYIERVQMNIQEIKTVKKIDENEVNASIG
;
A
#
# COMPACT_ATOMS: atom_id res chain seq x y z
N MET A 1 -39.87 5.52 -11.98
CA MET A 1 -38.59 5.31 -12.70
C MET A 1 -37.66 6.52 -12.57
N LEU A 2 -37.29 6.93 -11.34
CA LEU A 2 -36.43 8.13 -11.14
C LEU A 2 -35.16 7.85 -10.33
N TYR A 3 -35.05 6.67 -9.70
CA TYR A 3 -33.91 6.32 -8.84
C TYR A 3 -32.65 5.87 -9.60
N ARG A 4 -32.78 5.51 -10.89
CA ARG A 4 -31.65 5.00 -11.70
C ARG A 4 -30.81 6.08 -12.38
N GLN A 5 -31.26 7.34 -12.42
CA GLN A 5 -30.51 8.43 -13.05
C GLN A 5 -29.51 9.11 -12.10
N ILE A 6 -29.72 9.05 -10.79
CA ILE A 6 -28.92 9.81 -9.81
C ILE A 6 -27.57 9.12 -9.51
N LEU A 7 -27.47 7.80 -9.65
CA LEU A 7 -26.24 7.06 -9.34
C LEU A 7 -25.17 7.06 -10.45
N LYS A 8 -25.45 7.63 -11.62
CA LYS A 8 -24.46 7.71 -12.72
C LYS A 8 -23.55 8.95 -12.68
N LYS A 9 -23.65 9.79 -11.65
CA LYS A 9 -22.79 10.96 -11.45
C LYS A 9 -22.04 10.93 -10.13
N LYS A 10 -21.20 9.91 -9.92
CA LYS A 10 -19.97 9.99 -9.11
C LYS A 10 -19.21 8.67 -9.18
N LEU A 11 -18.28 8.59 -10.11
CA LEU A 11 -17.02 7.84 -10.01
C LEU A 11 -16.24 8.18 -11.26
N VAL A 12 -15.64 9.37 -11.26
CA VAL A 12 -14.47 9.62 -12.11
C VAL A 12 -13.33 8.91 -11.38
N ILE A 13 -13.13 7.65 -11.73
CA ILE A 13 -11.91 6.93 -11.40
C ILE A 13 -10.90 7.45 -12.40
N SER A 14 -9.86 8.13 -11.93
CA SER A 14 -8.72 8.49 -12.77
C SER A 14 -8.12 7.20 -13.32
N GLU A 15 -8.14 7.05 -14.65
CA GLU A 15 -7.49 5.95 -15.35
C GLU A 15 -5.96 6.12 -15.24
N GLU A 16 -5.39 5.68 -14.11
CA GLU A 16 -3.99 5.27 -14.07
C GLU A 16 -3.95 3.86 -14.67
N GLU A 17 -3.59 3.77 -15.96
CA GLU A 17 -3.36 2.49 -16.61
C GLU A 17 -2.22 1.74 -15.91
N HIS A 18 -2.60 0.68 -15.19
CA HIS A 18 -1.65 -0.25 -14.57
C HIS A 18 -1.06 -1.15 -15.66
N TYR A 19 0.03 -0.71 -16.27
CA TYR A 19 0.78 -1.51 -17.24
C TYR A 19 1.35 -2.77 -16.56
N ILE A 20 0.75 -3.93 -16.88
CA ILE A 20 1.25 -5.24 -16.45
C ILE A 20 2.22 -5.71 -17.54
N GLU A 21 3.51 -5.69 -17.24
CA GLU A 21 4.55 -6.22 -18.11
C GLU A 21 4.44 -7.76 -18.12
N GLN A 22 3.84 -8.33 -19.17
CA GLN A 22 3.72 -9.78 -19.33
C GLN A 22 5.02 -10.36 -19.88
N SER A 23 5.81 -11.00 -19.02
CA SER A 23 6.98 -11.78 -19.43
C SER A 23 6.57 -13.19 -19.85
N TYR A 24 6.71 -13.51 -21.14
CA TYR A 24 6.51 -14.86 -21.69
C TYR A 24 7.85 -15.58 -21.79
N HIS A 25 8.42 -16.02 -20.66
CA HIS A 25 9.54 -16.95 -20.70
C HIS A 25 9.04 -18.35 -20.34
N SER A 26 8.74 -19.15 -21.36
CA SER A 26 8.52 -20.59 -21.24
C SER A 26 9.85 -21.29 -21.54
N THR A 27 10.63 -21.56 -20.51
CA THR A 27 11.84 -22.40 -20.64
C THR A 27 11.46 -23.79 -20.17
N ASP A 28 10.82 -24.53 -21.05
CA ASP A 28 10.50 -25.93 -20.82
C ASP A 28 11.55 -26.77 -21.56
N THR A 29 12.66 -27.05 -20.89
CA THR A 29 13.61 -28.07 -21.37
C THR A 29 14.43 -28.59 -20.19
N GLU A 30 13.96 -29.65 -19.52
CA GLU A 30 14.83 -30.63 -18.88
C GLU A 30 14.26 -32.05 -19.10
N GLN A 31 14.97 -32.85 -19.90
CA GLN A 31 14.85 -34.31 -19.89
C GLN A 31 15.69 -34.83 -18.71
N GLU A 32 15.19 -35.80 -17.93
CA GLU A 32 16.04 -36.83 -17.32
C GLU A 32 15.26 -38.07 -16.82
N LEU A 33 15.88 -39.21 -17.13
CA LEU A 33 15.69 -40.65 -16.86
C LEU A 33 14.65 -41.19 -15.85
N GLU A 34 14.06 -42.34 -16.22
CA GLU A 34 13.28 -43.26 -15.37
C GLU A 34 14.12 -43.95 -14.28
N GLU A 35 13.56 -44.07 -13.06
CA GLU A 35 13.89 -45.16 -12.13
C GLU A 35 12.60 -45.69 -11.48
N THR A 36 12.21 -46.89 -11.89
CA THR A 36 11.08 -47.65 -11.35
C THR A 36 11.45 -48.17 -9.96
N CYS A 37 10.65 -47.84 -8.93
CA CYS A 37 10.72 -48.54 -7.64
C CYS A 37 9.35 -49.11 -7.31
N GLU A 38 9.34 -50.43 -7.18
CA GLU A 38 8.19 -51.32 -7.12
C GLU A 38 7.30 -51.05 -5.91
N GLN A 39 5.98 -51.08 -6.14
CA GLN A 39 4.97 -51.00 -5.09
C GLN A 39 4.81 -52.38 -4.44
N GLU A 40 5.18 -52.51 -3.17
CA GLU A 40 4.67 -53.60 -2.33
C GLU A 40 3.63 -53.08 -1.34
N THR A 41 2.43 -53.62 -1.51
CA THR A 41 1.22 -53.34 -0.73
C THR A 41 1.28 -54.11 0.58
N THR A 42 1.23 -53.44 1.73
CA THR A 42 0.75 -54.08 2.96
C THR A 42 -0.29 -53.19 3.66
N ASN A 43 -1.52 -53.67 3.58
CA ASN A 43 -2.69 -53.14 4.29
C ASN A 43 -2.46 -53.24 5.81
N ASN A 44 -2.28 -52.11 6.48
CA ASN A 44 -2.55 -51.97 7.91
C ASN A 44 -3.30 -50.66 8.12
N LEU A 45 -4.61 -50.79 8.37
CA LEU A 45 -5.53 -49.72 8.75
C LEU A 45 -5.16 -49.21 10.15
N ILE A 46 -4.13 -48.38 10.24
CA ILE A 46 -3.96 -47.47 11.37
C ILE A 46 -4.57 -46.16 10.87
N GLU A 47 -5.74 -45.79 11.40
CA GLU A 47 -6.31 -44.46 11.20
C GLU A 47 -5.26 -43.43 11.63
N ASN A 48 -4.56 -42.88 10.64
CA ASN A 48 -3.66 -41.75 10.81
C ASN A 48 -4.53 -40.53 11.10
N ASP A 49 -4.99 -40.40 12.35
CA ASP A 49 -5.74 -39.25 12.83
C ASP A 49 -4.83 -38.02 12.87
N SER A 50 -4.61 -37.45 11.69
CA SER A 50 -3.69 -36.35 11.42
C SER A 50 -4.35 -34.99 11.70
N HIS A 51 -5.51 -34.96 12.36
CA HIS A 51 -6.34 -33.76 12.52
C HIS A 51 -6.89 -33.69 13.96
N TYR A 52 -7.11 -32.50 14.51
CA TYR A 52 -7.92 -32.27 15.71
C TYR A 52 -9.35 -31.89 15.29
N LEU A 53 -10.35 -32.43 15.98
CA LEU A 53 -11.75 -32.08 15.77
C LEU A 53 -12.19 -31.03 16.81
N VAL A 54 -12.81 -29.96 16.33
CA VAL A 54 -13.48 -28.99 17.21
C VAL A 54 -14.82 -29.56 17.69
N LYS A 55 -15.34 -29.05 18.82
CA LYS A 55 -16.55 -29.51 19.53
C LYS A 55 -17.75 -29.89 18.64
N ASP A 56 -17.98 -29.15 17.56
CA ASP A 56 -19.13 -29.37 16.67
C ASP A 56 -18.82 -30.36 15.53
N GLY A 57 -17.63 -30.96 15.51
CA GLY A 57 -17.19 -31.95 14.51
C GLY A 57 -16.99 -31.42 13.08
N ILE A 58 -17.38 -30.18 12.82
CA ILE A 58 -17.36 -29.55 11.50
C ILE A 58 -15.94 -29.10 11.12
N ILE A 59 -15.20 -28.54 12.07
CA ILE A 59 -13.89 -27.94 11.81
C ILE A 59 -12.79 -28.92 12.20
N LYS A 60 -11.95 -29.27 11.22
CA LYS A 60 -10.77 -30.11 11.38
C LYS A 60 -9.50 -29.24 11.30
N TRP A 61 -8.60 -29.39 12.27
CA TRP A 61 -7.30 -28.74 12.29
C TRP A 61 -6.21 -29.74 12.01
N HIS A 62 -5.45 -29.59 10.93
CA HIS A 62 -4.35 -30.50 10.63
C HIS A 62 -3.25 -30.41 11.71
N LYS A 63 -2.81 -31.57 12.21
CA LYS A 63 -1.69 -31.73 13.16
C LYS A 63 -0.34 -31.53 12.47
N ASN A 64 -0.24 -31.97 11.22
CA ASN A 64 0.98 -31.93 10.43
C ASN A 64 1.02 -30.68 9.56
N LYS A 65 2.23 -30.16 9.32
CA LYS A 65 2.43 -29.15 8.28
C LYS A 65 1.96 -29.70 6.94
N GLY A 66 1.26 -28.89 6.16
CA GLY A 66 0.92 -29.24 4.78
C GLY A 66 2.17 -29.51 3.94
N ASN A 67 2.01 -30.19 2.81
CA ASN A 67 3.12 -30.48 1.90
C ASN A 67 3.81 -29.17 1.51
N THR A 68 5.09 -29.03 1.86
CA THR A 68 5.91 -27.85 1.52
C THR A 68 6.47 -27.91 0.10
N SER A 69 6.35 -29.06 -0.57
CA SER A 69 6.75 -29.26 -1.97
C SER A 69 5.63 -28.83 -2.93
N VAL A 70 5.12 -27.61 -2.74
CA VAL A 70 4.16 -27.00 -3.66
C VAL A 70 4.74 -25.66 -4.07
N HIS A 71 4.90 -25.44 -5.37
CA HIS A 71 5.30 -24.14 -5.86
C HIS A 71 4.24 -23.09 -5.50
N THR A 72 4.68 -21.94 -4.98
CA THR A 72 3.81 -20.78 -4.84
C THR A 72 3.30 -20.40 -6.23
N CYS A 73 1.97 -20.34 -6.41
CA CYS A 73 1.39 -19.94 -7.69
C CYS A 73 1.96 -18.59 -8.13
N SER A 74 2.15 -18.39 -9.43
CA SER A 74 2.74 -17.16 -10.01
C SER A 74 2.04 -15.88 -9.53
N HIS A 75 0.72 -15.91 -9.32
CA HIS A 75 -0.07 -14.78 -8.81
C HIS A 75 0.17 -14.46 -7.32
N ASN A 76 0.74 -15.40 -6.55
CA ASN A 76 1.08 -15.24 -5.13
C ASN A 76 2.55 -14.85 -4.93
N ILE A 77 3.35 -14.82 -6.00
CA ILE A 77 4.71 -14.33 -5.94
C ILE A 77 4.64 -12.80 -5.80
N VAL A 78 5.17 -12.27 -4.71
CA VAL A 78 5.27 -10.82 -4.49
C VAL A 78 6.37 -10.28 -5.42
N ILE A 79 5.98 -9.86 -6.62
CA ILE A 79 6.91 -9.34 -7.65
C ILE A 79 7.31 -7.89 -7.34
N HIS A 80 6.38 -7.09 -6.81
CA HIS A 80 6.62 -5.66 -6.55
C HIS A 80 6.61 -5.38 -5.04
N LEU A 81 7.81 -5.12 -4.51
CA LEU A 81 7.96 -4.64 -3.15
C LEU A 81 7.43 -3.19 -3.03
N PRO A 82 6.75 -2.85 -1.93
CA PRO A 82 6.37 -1.47 -1.66
C PRO A 82 7.66 -0.65 -1.47
N ARG A 83 7.93 0.24 -2.43
CA ARG A 83 9.06 1.18 -2.41
C ARG A 83 8.55 2.59 -2.61
N ALA A 84 9.36 3.57 -2.21
CA ALA A 84 9.13 4.96 -2.55
C ALA A 84 9.02 5.11 -4.09
N LYS A 85 7.95 5.77 -4.54
CA LYS A 85 7.64 5.99 -5.96
C LYS A 85 7.89 7.44 -6.35
N GLY A 86 8.14 7.67 -7.64
CA GLY A 86 8.28 9.02 -8.21
C GLY A 86 9.40 9.84 -7.55
N SER A 87 9.12 11.11 -7.28
CA SER A 87 10.07 12.07 -6.68
C SER A 87 10.60 11.64 -5.32
N ALA A 88 9.83 10.85 -4.57
CA ALA A 88 10.27 10.31 -3.27
C ALA A 88 11.44 9.32 -3.39
N LYS A 89 11.65 8.71 -4.57
CA LYS A 89 12.78 7.82 -4.83
C LYS A 89 14.10 8.58 -4.99
N THR A 90 14.05 9.82 -5.47
CA THR A 90 15.24 10.64 -5.77
C THR A 90 15.67 11.53 -4.61
N CYS A 91 14.80 11.78 -3.63
CA CYS A 91 15.11 12.57 -2.45
C CYS A 91 16.24 11.93 -1.65
N LYS A 92 17.29 12.72 -1.36
CA LYS A 92 18.43 12.26 -0.56
C LYS A 92 18.41 12.82 0.86
N THR A 93 17.78 13.98 1.03
CA THR A 93 17.75 14.67 2.31
C THR A 93 16.38 14.54 2.98
N PRO A 94 16.31 14.47 4.32
CA PRO A 94 15.04 14.45 5.04
C PRO A 94 14.18 15.69 4.75
N LEU A 95 14.82 16.85 4.56
CA LEU A 95 14.13 18.11 4.26
C LEU A 95 13.45 18.07 2.88
N GLU A 96 14.14 17.55 1.85
CA GLU A 96 13.53 17.34 0.53
C GLU A 96 12.33 16.39 0.61
N PHE A 97 12.46 15.30 1.37
CA PHE A 97 11.37 14.34 1.55
C PHE A 97 10.17 14.97 2.26
N PHE A 98 10.41 15.77 3.30
CA PHE A 98 9.36 16.50 4.02
C PHE A 98 8.62 17.50 3.12
N ASN A 99 9.37 18.21 2.27
CA ASN A 99 8.78 19.15 1.30
C ASN A 99 7.91 18.47 0.23
N LEU A 100 7.94 17.13 0.08
CA LEU A 100 6.99 16.41 -0.76
C LEU A 100 5.59 16.35 -0.12
N PHE A 101 5.50 16.35 1.21
CA PHE A 101 4.21 16.37 1.92
C PHE A 101 3.64 17.78 2.01
N ILE A 102 4.50 18.76 2.27
CA ILE A 102 4.12 20.17 2.37
C ILE A 102 4.62 20.90 1.12
N SER A 103 3.80 20.85 0.08
CA SER A 103 4.08 21.54 -1.18
C SER A 103 4.17 23.06 -0.99
N LYS A 104 4.79 23.73 -1.96
CA LYS A 104 4.88 25.20 -1.96
C LYS A 104 3.50 25.86 -1.95
N ASP A 105 2.52 25.27 -2.62
CA ASP A 105 1.16 25.80 -2.68
C ASP A 105 0.50 25.80 -1.30
N ILE A 106 0.68 24.72 -0.53
CA ILE A 106 0.18 24.65 0.87
C ILE A 106 0.84 25.74 1.72
N LYS A 107 2.16 25.95 1.58
CA LYS A 107 2.87 27.01 2.32
C LYS A 107 2.35 28.39 1.93
N GLN A 108 2.12 28.64 0.65
CA GLN A 108 1.58 29.91 0.16
C GLN A 108 0.16 30.18 0.69
N ASP A 109 -0.69 29.15 0.73
CA ASP A 109 -2.03 29.26 1.31
C ASP A 109 -1.96 29.59 2.81
N ILE A 110 -1.08 28.93 3.56
CA ILE A 110 -0.85 29.24 4.98
C ILE A 110 -0.43 30.71 5.16
N ILE A 111 0.55 31.17 4.40
CA ILE A 111 1.03 32.57 4.44
C ILE A 111 -0.14 33.52 4.13
N LYS A 112 -0.89 33.26 3.06
CA LYS A 112 -1.99 34.10 2.61
C LYS A 112 -3.09 34.22 3.67
N TYR A 113 -3.60 33.10 4.18
CA TYR A 113 -4.71 33.13 5.14
C TYR A 113 -4.28 33.67 6.49
N THR A 114 -3.05 33.40 6.92
CA THR A 114 -2.55 33.93 8.20
C THR A 114 -2.31 35.44 8.12
N ASN A 115 -1.78 35.95 7.00
CA ASN A 115 -1.64 37.39 6.79
C ASN A 115 -2.99 38.10 6.73
N LEU A 116 -3.99 37.51 6.07
CA LEU A 116 -5.37 38.03 6.08
C LEU A 116 -5.95 38.06 7.51
N TYR A 117 -5.64 37.06 8.33
CA TYR A 117 -6.07 37.04 9.73
C TYR A 117 -5.37 38.12 10.56
N ILE A 118 -4.05 38.29 10.40
CA ILE A 118 -3.27 39.35 11.06
C ILE A 118 -3.85 40.71 10.73
N GLU A 119 -4.13 40.99 9.45
CA GLU A 119 -4.72 42.25 9.02
C GLU A 119 -6.06 42.52 9.71
N ARG A 120 -6.94 41.50 9.82
CA ARG A 120 -8.23 41.63 10.51
C ARG A 120 -8.07 41.93 12.00
N VAL A 121 -7.13 41.26 12.67
CA VAL A 121 -6.90 41.44 14.10
C VAL A 121 -6.27 42.81 14.38
N GLN A 122 -5.37 43.27 13.52
CA GLN A 122 -4.75 44.60 13.62
C GLN A 122 -5.78 45.72 13.60
N MET A 123 -6.85 45.61 12.80
CA MET A 123 -7.90 46.65 12.77
C MET A 123 -8.60 46.81 14.12
N ASN A 124 -8.58 45.79 14.98
CA ASN A 124 -9.27 45.80 16.28
C ASN A 124 -8.37 46.22 17.45
N ILE A 125 -7.05 46.22 17.28
CA ILE A 125 -6.08 46.52 18.34
C ILE A 125 -5.65 47.99 18.22
N GLN A 126 -5.98 48.80 19.23
CA GLN A 126 -5.61 50.22 19.27
C GLN A 126 -4.15 50.47 19.67
N GLU A 127 -3.46 49.46 20.20
CA GLU A 127 -2.06 49.56 20.66
C GLU A 127 -1.03 49.32 19.55
N ILE A 128 0.00 50.15 19.54
CA ILE A 128 1.04 50.37 18.51
C ILE A 128 2.03 49.19 18.37
N LYS A 129 1.69 47.96 18.80
CA LYS A 129 2.50 46.80 18.43
C LYS A 129 2.20 46.44 16.98
N THR A 130 3.03 46.93 16.07
CA THR A 130 3.02 46.55 14.66
C THR A 130 3.30 45.05 14.54
N VAL A 131 2.24 44.26 14.45
CA VAL A 131 2.34 42.83 14.12
C VAL A 131 2.88 42.74 12.70
N LYS A 132 4.02 42.07 12.51
CA LYS A 132 4.59 41.89 11.18
C LYS A 132 3.80 40.84 10.40
N LYS A 133 3.82 40.94 9.08
CA LYS A 133 3.34 39.88 8.19
C LYS A 133 4.29 38.69 8.26
N ILE A 134 3.74 37.51 8.06
CA ILE A 134 4.45 36.25 8.08
C ILE A 134 5.14 36.01 6.73
N ASP A 135 6.39 35.58 6.83
CA ASP A 135 7.25 35.18 5.70
C ASP A 135 7.41 33.66 5.60
N GLU A 136 7.89 33.17 4.45
CA GLU A 136 8.11 31.73 4.23
C GLU A 136 9.09 31.13 5.24
N ASN A 137 10.10 31.89 5.68
CA ASN A 137 11.05 31.46 6.70
C ASN A 137 10.36 31.20 8.04
N GLU A 138 9.41 32.05 8.44
CA GLU A 138 8.66 31.88 9.69
C GLU A 138 7.72 30.67 9.60
N VAL A 139 7.10 30.43 8.45
CA VAL A 139 6.29 29.22 8.23
C VAL A 139 7.15 27.96 8.28
N ASN A 140 8.32 27.97 7.64
CA ASN A 140 9.25 26.84 7.69
C ASN A 140 9.76 26.59 9.13
N ALA A 141 10.10 27.66 9.86
CA ALA A 141 10.55 27.58 11.26
C ALA A 141 9.43 27.22 12.24
N SER A 142 8.16 27.46 11.89
CA SER A 142 7.02 27.04 12.72
C SER A 142 6.71 25.55 12.57
N ILE A 143 7.08 24.95 11.43
CA ILE A 143 6.77 23.55 11.11
C ILE A 143 7.88 22.61 11.59
N GLY A 144 9.14 23.06 11.59
CA GLY A 144 10.31 22.26 12.00
C GLY A 144 11.02 22.87 13.20
#